data_AF-A0A8T2WHH4-F1
#
_entry.id   AF-A0A8T2WHH4-F1
#
_cell.length_a   1.000
_cell.length_b   1.000
_cell.length_c   1.000
_cell.angle_alpha   90.00
_cell.angle_beta   90.00
_cell.angle_gamma   90.00
#
_symmetry.space_group_name_H-M   'P 1'
#
loop_
_entity.id
_entity.type
_entity.pdbx_description
1 polymer ?
#
loop_
_entity_poly.entity_id
_entity_poly.type
_entity_poly.pdbx_seq_one_letter_code
_entity_poly.pdbx_strand_id
1 'polypeptide(L)'
;MSPARQPSGNKLTQADLMQPPLGFPDSPIKLKAHEEEGYIARRVMKFGSDVVFCDHAIGFRTSREIEGPYSDYVGNQFDKPVLFSGPVIPEPNTSTLEEKWSTWLGEFKASSVINCAFGSECTSEKDQFEELPLGLEFTGMAFLAALKPPAAYEFSREDLWKMYSPWRMGSTAVDSGASISWIIVDQVGVEVEKREDGLFTKETVFKAVRTMQWRKRVSLAETSEPTVQN
;
A
#
# COMPACT_ATOMS: atom_id res chain seq x y z
N MET A 1 -0.07 -9.82 -22.24
CA MET A 1 -1.39 -10.32 -21.80
C MET A 1 -1.23 -11.78 -21.41
N SER A 2 -1.77 -12.21 -20.25
CA SER A 2 -1.79 -13.64 -19.92
C SER A 2 -2.60 -14.39 -20.98
N PRO A 3 -2.20 -15.61 -21.38
CA PRO A 3 -2.94 -16.40 -22.36
C PRO A 3 -4.43 -16.57 -22.04
N ALA A 4 -4.81 -16.75 -20.76
CA ALA A 4 -6.22 -16.85 -20.35
C ALA A 4 -7.05 -15.55 -20.53
N ARG A 5 -6.40 -14.40 -20.76
CA ARG A 5 -7.08 -13.13 -21.08
C ARG A 5 -6.83 -12.70 -22.53
N GLN A 6 -6.29 -13.57 -23.40
CA GLN A 6 -6.20 -13.24 -24.82
C GLN A 6 -7.60 -13.33 -25.45
N PRO A 7 -8.09 -12.28 -26.12
CA PRO A 7 -9.38 -12.32 -26.78
C PRO A 7 -9.36 -13.36 -27.90
N SER A 8 -10.09 -14.46 -27.74
CA SER A 8 -10.38 -15.43 -28.80
C SER A 8 -11.40 -14.84 -29.78
N GLY A 9 -11.00 -13.79 -30.51
CA GLY A 9 -11.79 -13.14 -31.56
C GLY A 9 -12.78 -12.05 -31.10
N ASN A 10 -13.16 -12.00 -29.82
CA ASN A 10 -14.08 -10.98 -29.27
C ASN A 10 -13.35 -9.95 -28.41
N LYS A 11 -13.74 -8.67 -28.49
CA LYS A 11 -13.22 -7.63 -27.56
C LYS A 11 -13.65 -7.97 -26.13
N LEU A 12 -12.70 -8.00 -25.20
CA LEU A 12 -13.00 -8.11 -23.76
C LEU A 12 -13.82 -6.90 -23.32
N THR A 13 -14.92 -7.15 -22.61
CA THR A 13 -15.73 -6.09 -21.99
C THR A 13 -15.21 -5.77 -20.58
N GLN A 14 -15.61 -4.61 -20.03
CA GLN A 14 -15.28 -4.26 -18.64
C GLN A 14 -15.80 -5.34 -17.65
N ALA A 15 -16.99 -5.90 -17.91
CA ALA A 15 -17.55 -6.96 -17.06
C ALA A 15 -16.69 -8.26 -17.07
N ASP A 16 -16.08 -8.60 -18.21
CA ASP A 16 -15.18 -9.76 -18.31
C ASP A 16 -13.86 -9.55 -17.55
N LEU A 17 -13.46 -8.29 -17.39
CA LEU A 17 -12.24 -7.93 -16.67
C LEU A 17 -12.45 -8.04 -15.15
N MET A 18 -13.64 -7.64 -14.68
CA MET A 18 -14.09 -7.70 -13.28
C MET A 18 -14.19 -9.13 -12.73
N GLN A 19 -14.14 -10.14 -13.59
CA GLN A 19 -14.09 -11.53 -13.19
C GLN A 19 -12.64 -12.05 -13.22
N PRO A 20 -12.24 -12.85 -12.22
CA PRO A 20 -10.95 -13.53 -12.27
C PRO A 20 -10.92 -14.44 -13.51
N PRO A 21 -9.76 -14.54 -14.19
CA PRO A 21 -9.63 -15.40 -15.34
C PRO A 21 -9.73 -16.88 -14.91
N LEU A 22 -10.06 -17.75 -15.86
CA LEU A 22 -10.21 -19.18 -15.57
C LEU A 22 -8.93 -19.76 -14.95
N GLY A 23 -9.09 -20.48 -13.83
CA GLY A 23 -7.99 -21.10 -13.10
C GLY A 23 -7.21 -20.16 -12.18
N PHE A 24 -7.60 -18.88 -12.09
CA PHE A 24 -7.03 -17.95 -11.12
C PHE A 24 -7.37 -18.41 -9.69
N PRO A 25 -6.43 -18.33 -8.74
CA PRO A 25 -6.69 -18.71 -7.35
C PRO A 25 -7.77 -17.83 -6.71
N ASP A 26 -8.54 -18.42 -5.79
CA ASP A 26 -9.49 -17.65 -5.00
C ASP A 26 -8.76 -16.59 -4.17
N SER A 27 -9.13 -15.32 -4.41
CA SER A 27 -8.56 -14.16 -3.73
C SER A 27 -9.59 -13.53 -2.80
N PRO A 28 -9.23 -13.23 -1.53
CA PRO A 28 -10.08 -12.41 -0.67
C PRO A 28 -10.17 -10.96 -1.16
N ILE A 29 -9.21 -10.53 -1.99
CA ILE A 29 -9.15 -9.19 -2.58
C ILE A 29 -9.94 -9.21 -3.88
N LYS A 30 -11.04 -8.46 -3.92
CA LYS A 30 -11.84 -8.22 -5.12
C LYS A 30 -11.60 -6.80 -5.58
N LEU A 31 -11.14 -6.66 -6.82
CA LEU A 31 -10.94 -5.34 -7.42
C LEU A 31 -12.29 -4.64 -7.57
N LYS A 32 -12.34 -3.37 -7.17
CA LYS A 32 -13.46 -2.47 -7.49
C LYS A 32 -13.27 -1.93 -8.92
N ALA A 33 -14.38 -1.46 -9.51
CA ALA A 33 -14.36 -0.97 -10.90
C ALA A 33 -13.29 0.10 -11.16
N HIS A 34 -13.10 1.05 -10.24
CA HIS A 34 -12.08 2.08 -10.35
C HIS A 34 -10.63 1.54 -10.25
N GLU A 35 -10.41 0.44 -9.53
CA GLU A 35 -9.09 -0.20 -9.44
C GLU A 35 -8.76 -0.97 -10.72
N GLU A 36 -9.77 -1.57 -11.33
CA GLU A 36 -9.65 -2.23 -12.63
C GLU A 36 -9.35 -1.25 -13.75
N GLU A 37 -9.99 -0.07 -13.76
CA GLU A 37 -9.69 0.97 -14.75
C GLU A 37 -8.23 1.41 -14.70
N GLY A 38 -7.69 1.61 -13.50
CA GLY A 38 -6.25 1.85 -13.31
C GLY A 38 -5.39 0.70 -13.80
N TYR A 39 -5.80 -0.55 -13.55
CA TYR A 39 -5.11 -1.73 -14.07
C TYR A 39 -5.17 -1.80 -15.60
N ILE A 40 -6.31 -1.51 -16.23
CA ILE A 40 -6.48 -1.46 -17.68
C ILE A 40 -5.59 -0.38 -18.30
N ALA A 41 -5.55 0.81 -17.70
CA ALA A 41 -4.65 1.88 -18.14
C ALA A 41 -3.18 1.43 -18.09
N ARG A 42 -2.78 0.71 -17.03
CA ARG A 42 -1.42 0.15 -16.91
C ARG A 42 -1.15 -0.98 -17.90
N ARG A 43 -2.17 -1.73 -18.35
CA ARG A 43 -2.03 -2.80 -19.38
C ARG A 43 -1.63 -2.26 -20.75
N VAL A 44 -2.07 -1.05 -21.11
CA VAL A 44 -1.75 -0.43 -22.40
C VAL A 44 -0.48 0.43 -22.34
N MET A 45 0.09 0.58 -21.15
CA MET A 45 1.31 1.34 -20.93
C MET A 45 2.52 0.54 -21.43
N LYS A 46 3.14 1.02 -22.50
CA LYS A 46 4.37 0.43 -23.05
C LYS A 46 5.57 1.00 -22.31
N PHE A 47 6.35 0.15 -21.66
CA PHE A 47 7.65 0.52 -21.10
C PHE A 47 8.76 0.14 -22.08
N GLY A 48 9.60 1.11 -22.45
CA GLY A 48 10.78 0.87 -23.29
C GLY A 48 10.45 0.35 -24.69
N SER A 49 11.26 -0.61 -25.18
CA SER A 49 11.32 -1.00 -26.59
C SER A 49 10.38 -2.15 -27.00
N ASP A 50 9.16 -2.24 -26.45
CA ASP A 50 8.18 -3.29 -26.80
C ASP A 50 8.72 -4.74 -26.62
N VAL A 51 9.60 -4.95 -25.64
CA VAL A 51 10.16 -6.29 -25.36
C VAL A 51 9.10 -7.18 -24.71
N VAL A 52 8.96 -8.41 -25.20
CA VAL A 52 8.10 -9.42 -24.60
C VAL A 52 8.64 -9.76 -23.21
N PHE A 53 7.91 -9.38 -22.17
CA PHE A 53 8.21 -9.77 -20.79
C PHE A 53 8.22 -11.31 -20.69
N CYS A 54 9.22 -11.85 -19.97
CA CYS A 54 9.30 -13.25 -19.54
C CYS A 54 9.66 -14.31 -20.61
N ASP A 55 10.76 -14.10 -21.33
CA ASP A 55 11.23 -15.08 -22.33
C ASP A 55 11.74 -16.40 -21.73
N HIS A 56 12.43 -16.35 -20.58
CA HIS A 56 13.05 -17.55 -19.97
C HIS A 56 12.53 -17.90 -18.57
N ALA A 57 12.20 -16.90 -17.75
CA ALA A 57 11.70 -17.08 -16.39
C ALA A 57 10.90 -15.85 -15.93
N ILE A 58 10.12 -16.01 -14.86
CA ILE A 58 9.35 -14.94 -14.22
C ILE A 58 9.91 -14.74 -12.81
N GLY A 59 10.41 -13.55 -12.51
CA GLY A 59 10.92 -13.22 -11.17
C GLY A 59 9.87 -12.48 -10.34
N PHE A 60 9.60 -12.95 -9.12
CA PHE A 60 8.83 -12.22 -8.12
C PHE A 60 9.70 -11.87 -6.91
N ARG A 61 9.58 -10.62 -6.47
CA ARG A 61 10.14 -10.13 -5.20
C ARG A 61 9.20 -10.46 -4.05
N THR A 62 9.03 -11.73 -3.78
CA THR A 62 8.17 -12.28 -2.73
C THR A 62 8.65 -13.70 -2.40
N SER A 63 7.90 -14.44 -1.60
CA SER A 63 8.12 -15.86 -1.34
C SER A 63 6.89 -16.70 -1.66
N ARG A 64 7.08 -18.02 -1.75
CA ARG A 64 6.00 -18.97 -2.05
C ARG A 64 4.95 -19.02 -0.93
N GLU A 65 5.35 -18.77 0.31
CA GLU A 65 4.46 -18.74 1.47
C GLU A 65 3.42 -17.63 1.35
N ILE A 66 3.76 -16.51 0.68
CA ILE A 66 2.88 -15.36 0.50
C ILE A 66 2.07 -15.49 -0.79
N GLU A 67 2.73 -15.84 -1.90
CA GLU A 67 2.13 -15.74 -3.25
C GLU A 67 2.04 -17.07 -4.01
N GLY A 68 2.23 -18.20 -3.32
CA GLY A 68 2.35 -19.54 -3.93
C GLY A 68 1.27 -19.86 -4.98
N PRO A 69 -0.03 -19.83 -4.63
CA PRO A 69 -1.09 -20.15 -5.59
C PRO A 69 -1.08 -19.23 -6.82
N TYR A 70 -0.83 -17.93 -6.64
CA TYR A 70 -0.79 -16.96 -7.73
C TYR A 70 0.44 -17.17 -8.62
N SER A 71 1.57 -17.51 -8.02
CA SER A 71 2.80 -17.82 -8.75
C SER A 71 2.65 -19.08 -9.61
N ASP A 72 2.02 -20.13 -9.10
CA ASP A 72 1.79 -21.37 -9.84
C ASP A 72 0.84 -21.11 -11.01
N TYR A 73 -0.22 -20.32 -10.78
CA TYR A 73 -1.11 -19.86 -11.85
C TYR A 73 -0.34 -19.10 -12.94
N VAL A 74 0.48 -18.11 -12.57
CA VAL A 74 1.25 -17.32 -13.55
C VAL A 74 2.26 -18.21 -14.30
N GLY A 75 2.97 -19.10 -13.60
CA GLY A 75 3.90 -20.04 -14.23
C GLY A 75 3.23 -20.93 -15.27
N ASN A 76 2.06 -21.48 -14.93
CA ASN A 76 1.25 -22.29 -15.83
C ASN A 76 0.70 -21.49 -17.01
N GLN A 77 0.31 -20.23 -16.79
CA GLN A 77 -0.21 -19.35 -17.84
C GLN A 77 0.83 -19.06 -18.92
N PHE A 78 2.09 -18.85 -18.54
CA PHE A 78 3.14 -18.48 -19.48
C PHE A 78 4.03 -19.66 -19.90
N ASP A 79 3.83 -20.83 -19.31
CA ASP A 79 4.71 -22.00 -19.43
C ASP A 79 6.17 -21.63 -19.12
N LYS A 80 6.37 -20.94 -17.98
CA LYS A 80 7.67 -20.43 -17.53
C LYS A 80 7.94 -20.77 -16.08
N PRO A 81 9.21 -21.05 -15.71
CA PRO A 81 9.59 -21.18 -14.32
C PRO A 81 9.43 -19.85 -13.59
N VAL A 82 8.94 -19.92 -12.35
CA VAL A 82 8.78 -18.78 -11.45
C VAL A 82 9.85 -18.82 -10.37
N LEU A 83 10.62 -17.73 -10.25
CA LEU A 83 11.71 -17.58 -9.32
C LEU A 83 11.35 -16.56 -8.23
N PHE A 84 11.67 -16.89 -6.99
CA PHE A 84 11.44 -16.04 -5.83
C PHE A 84 12.77 -15.50 -5.31
N SER A 85 12.90 -14.18 -5.21
CA SER A 85 14.03 -13.57 -4.51
C SER A 85 13.81 -13.43 -3.00
N GLY A 86 12.63 -13.82 -2.50
CA GLY A 86 12.21 -13.60 -1.12
C GLY A 86 11.81 -12.14 -0.86
N PRO A 87 11.27 -11.83 0.33
CA PRO A 87 11.19 -10.46 0.79
C PRO A 87 12.61 -9.92 0.93
N VAL A 88 13.03 -9.09 -0.03
CA VAL A 88 14.34 -8.42 0.04
C VAL A 88 14.24 -7.36 1.12
N ILE A 89 14.63 -7.73 2.34
CA ILE A 89 14.81 -6.83 3.47
C ILE A 89 16.05 -5.98 3.15
N PRO A 90 15.91 -4.66 3.00
CA PRO A 90 17.07 -3.78 2.85
C PRO A 90 18.00 -3.96 4.05
N GLU A 91 19.31 -3.94 3.83
CA GLU A 91 20.24 -3.85 4.95
C GLU A 91 19.90 -2.61 5.79
N PRO A 92 19.95 -2.72 7.13
CA PRO A 92 19.67 -1.58 7.97
C PRO A 92 20.66 -0.46 7.63
N ASN A 93 20.13 0.71 7.27
CA ASN A 93 20.95 1.87 6.96
C ASN A 93 21.90 2.14 8.14
N THR A 94 23.20 2.14 7.88
CA THR A 94 24.23 2.43 8.89
C THR A 94 24.33 3.92 9.21
N SER A 95 23.67 4.77 8.42
CA SER A 95 23.58 6.21 8.67
C SER A 95 22.68 6.49 9.87
N THR A 96 23.20 7.26 10.83
CA THR A 96 22.40 7.79 11.94
C THR A 96 21.24 8.64 11.42
N LEU A 97 20.04 8.37 11.94
CA LEU A 97 18.86 9.21 11.73
C LEU A 97 19.17 10.66 12.14
N GLU A 98 18.71 11.64 11.36
CA GLU A 98 18.90 13.06 11.70
C GLU A 98 18.43 13.34 13.14
N GLU A 99 19.21 14.14 13.87
CA GLU A 99 18.99 14.41 15.30
C GLU A 99 17.57 14.91 15.58
N LYS A 100 17.01 15.75 14.70
CA LYS A 100 15.63 16.27 14.85
C LYS A 100 14.57 15.17 14.89
N TRP A 101 14.74 14.12 14.08
CA TRP A 101 13.80 12.99 14.01
C TRP A 101 14.03 12.02 15.16
N SER A 102 15.30 11.76 15.50
CA SER A 102 15.66 10.94 16.65
C SER A 102 15.09 11.51 17.96
N THR A 103 15.29 12.81 18.18
CA THR A 103 14.77 13.52 19.35
C THR A 103 13.25 13.50 19.39
N TRP A 104 12.57 13.85 18.29
CA TRP A 104 11.11 13.87 18.25
C TRP A 104 10.50 12.47 18.44
N LEU A 105 11.02 11.43 17.77
CA LEU A 105 10.55 10.06 17.95
C LEU A 105 10.83 9.54 19.37
N GLY A 106 11.92 9.99 20.00
CA GLY A 106 12.27 9.67 21.38
C GLY A 106 11.29 10.19 22.44
N GLU A 107 10.42 11.17 22.09
CA GLU A 107 9.36 11.66 22.97
C GLU A 107 8.19 10.67 23.10
N PHE A 108 8.10 9.68 22.21
CA PHE A 108 6.99 8.73 22.12
C PHE A 108 7.36 7.32 22.59
N LYS A 109 6.35 6.55 22.99
CA LYS A 109 6.54 5.13 23.32
C LYS A 109 6.80 4.33 22.05
N ALA A 110 7.49 3.19 22.19
CA ALA A 110 7.61 2.23 21.10
C ALA A 110 6.21 1.89 20.54
N SER A 111 6.11 1.83 19.21
CA SER A 111 4.85 1.53 18.51
C SER A 111 3.67 2.49 18.76
N SER A 112 3.93 3.75 19.14
CA SER A 112 2.86 4.73 19.36
C SER A 112 2.78 5.86 18.33
N VAL A 113 3.63 5.84 17.30
CA VAL A 113 3.63 6.82 16.20
C VAL A 113 3.14 6.15 14.92
N ILE A 114 2.18 6.76 14.23
CA ILE A 114 1.73 6.29 12.92
C ILE A 114 2.75 6.71 11.86
N ASN A 115 3.16 5.79 11.00
CA ASN A 115 3.93 6.12 9.79
C ASN A 115 3.02 6.01 8.56
N CYS A 116 2.82 7.12 7.87
CA CYS A 116 1.92 7.22 6.73
C CYS A 116 2.70 7.64 5.48
N ALA A 117 3.05 6.69 4.64
CA ALA A 117 3.83 6.94 3.43
C ALA A 117 3.19 6.22 2.23
N PHE A 118 2.95 6.97 1.17
CA PHE A 118 2.31 6.48 -0.06
C PHE A 118 3.34 6.18 -1.16
N GLY A 119 4.64 6.21 -0.87
CA GLY A 119 5.69 6.01 -1.88
C GLY A 119 5.79 7.13 -2.91
N SER A 120 6.79 7.03 -3.79
CA SER A 120 7.12 8.05 -4.80
C SER A 120 6.15 8.09 -5.99
N GLU A 121 5.47 6.97 -6.25
CA GLU A 121 4.57 6.76 -7.39
C GLU A 121 3.12 7.23 -7.13
N CYS A 122 2.73 7.48 -5.87
CA CYS A 122 1.36 7.93 -5.57
C CYS A 122 1.19 9.42 -5.88
N THR A 123 0.23 9.73 -6.73
CA THR A 123 -0.32 11.09 -6.84
C THR A 123 -1.76 11.06 -6.38
N SER A 124 -2.04 11.72 -5.26
CA SER A 124 -3.39 11.87 -4.73
C SER A 124 -4.07 13.10 -5.32
N GLU A 125 -5.40 13.05 -5.43
CA GLU A 125 -6.19 14.25 -5.70
C GLU A 125 -6.14 15.20 -4.50
N LYS A 126 -6.44 16.49 -4.75
CA LYS A 126 -6.37 17.53 -3.73
C LYS A 126 -7.21 17.18 -2.49
N ASP A 127 -8.45 16.76 -2.69
CA ASP A 127 -9.36 16.43 -1.60
C ASP A 127 -8.83 15.25 -0.76
N GLN A 128 -8.24 14.24 -1.40
CA GLN A 128 -7.62 13.10 -0.71
C GLN A 128 -6.38 13.50 0.09
N PHE A 129 -5.59 14.42 -0.46
CA PHE A 129 -4.39 14.96 0.18
C PHE A 129 -4.74 15.76 1.44
N GLU A 130 -5.89 16.44 1.46
CA GLU A 130 -6.39 17.19 2.63
C GLU A 130 -7.10 16.30 3.66
N GLU A 131 -7.92 15.35 3.21
CA GLU A 131 -8.70 14.46 4.09
C GLU A 131 -7.83 13.50 4.91
N LEU A 132 -6.67 13.08 4.37
CA LEU A 132 -5.81 12.11 5.03
C LEU A 132 -5.19 12.64 6.34
N PRO A 133 -4.50 13.79 6.38
CA PRO A 133 -4.02 14.37 7.64
C PRO A 133 -5.13 14.63 8.65
N LEU A 134 -6.31 15.07 8.19
CA LEU A 134 -7.47 15.29 9.06
C LEU A 134 -7.95 13.98 9.71
N GLY A 135 -7.96 12.89 8.95
CA GLY A 135 -8.32 11.57 9.47
C GLY A 135 -7.33 11.07 10.51
N LEU A 136 -6.03 11.32 10.31
CA LEU A 136 -4.98 11.01 11.26
C LEU A 136 -5.10 11.87 12.53
N GLU A 137 -5.42 13.15 12.40
CA GLU A 137 -5.66 14.05 13.55
C GLU A 137 -6.75 13.52 14.47
N PHE A 138 -7.87 13.09 13.89
CA PHE A 138 -9.02 12.61 14.64
C PHE A 138 -8.67 11.39 15.50
N THR A 139 -7.60 10.66 15.16
CA THR A 139 -7.11 9.54 15.99
C THR A 139 -6.54 10.00 17.33
N GLY A 140 -6.09 11.25 17.43
CA GLY A 140 -5.36 11.80 18.58
C GLY A 140 -3.99 11.17 18.78
N MET A 141 -3.44 10.49 17.76
CA MET A 141 -2.11 9.90 17.79
C MET A 141 -1.07 10.82 17.18
N ALA A 142 0.17 10.69 17.65
CA ALA A 142 1.31 11.23 16.92
C ALA A 142 1.45 10.48 15.59
N PHE A 143 1.71 11.21 14.52
CA PHE A 143 1.93 10.64 13.21
C PHE A 143 3.05 11.36 12.47
N LEU A 144 3.74 10.61 11.63
CA LEU A 144 4.69 11.08 10.64
C LEU A 144 4.11 10.70 9.28
N ALA A 145 3.82 11.68 8.43
CA ALA A 145 3.31 11.41 7.10
C ALA A 145 4.22 12.01 6.01
N ALA A 146 4.55 11.18 5.02
CA ALA A 146 5.34 11.53 3.85
C ALA A 146 4.42 11.52 2.63
N LEU A 147 3.81 12.68 2.36
CA LEU A 147 2.80 12.84 1.32
C LEU A 147 3.36 13.63 0.13
N LYS A 148 3.09 13.15 -1.07
CA LYS A 148 3.43 13.83 -2.31
C LYS A 148 2.30 14.80 -2.67
N PRO A 149 2.59 16.09 -2.95
CA PRO A 149 1.56 17.02 -3.41
C PRO A 149 0.91 16.56 -4.72
N PRO A 150 -0.39 16.83 -4.92
CA PRO A 150 -1.08 16.59 -6.19
C PRO A 150 -0.35 17.27 -7.36
N ALA A 151 -0.13 16.54 -8.46
CA ALA A 151 0.66 17.02 -9.60
C ALA A 151 0.05 18.25 -10.31
N ALA A 152 -1.27 18.44 -10.20
CA ALA A 152 -1.98 19.58 -10.80
C ALA A 152 -1.83 20.89 -10.02
N TYR A 153 -1.15 20.87 -8.86
CA TYR A 153 -1.03 22.03 -7.97
C TYR A 153 0.43 22.26 -7.61
N GLU A 154 0.96 23.41 -8.05
CA GLU A 154 2.22 23.93 -7.51
C GLU A 154 1.95 24.51 -6.13
N PHE A 155 2.16 23.71 -5.08
CA PHE A 155 2.25 24.26 -3.74
C PHE A 155 3.64 24.85 -3.55
N SER A 156 3.73 26.12 -3.17
CA SER A 156 5.01 26.68 -2.72
C SER A 156 5.48 25.95 -1.46
N ARG A 157 6.79 25.99 -1.18
CA ARG A 157 7.35 25.40 0.05
C ARG A 157 6.71 26.02 1.28
N GLU A 158 6.34 27.30 1.21
CA GLU A 158 5.68 28.07 2.26
C GLU A 158 4.21 27.70 2.42
N ASP A 159 3.49 27.39 1.35
CA ASP A 159 2.10 26.92 1.42
C ASP A 159 2.03 25.50 1.99
N LEU A 160 2.93 24.62 1.56
CA LEU A 160 3.13 23.33 2.20
C LEU A 160 3.47 23.54 3.67
N TRP A 161 4.45 24.40 3.99
CA TRP A 161 4.82 24.64 5.39
C TRP A 161 3.67 25.20 6.22
N LYS A 162 2.83 26.11 5.71
CA LYS A 162 1.69 26.66 6.47
C LYS A 162 0.58 25.64 6.64
N MET A 163 0.21 24.95 5.56
CA MET A 163 -0.80 23.89 5.57
C MET A 163 -0.37 22.72 6.45
N TYR A 164 0.94 22.44 6.47
CA TYR A 164 1.55 21.38 7.24
C TYR A 164 2.09 21.82 8.60
N SER A 165 2.19 23.09 8.95
CA SER A 165 2.84 23.54 10.20
C SER A 165 2.20 23.04 11.51
N PRO A 166 0.89 22.77 11.58
CA PRO A 166 0.31 22.07 12.74
C PRO A 166 0.82 20.62 12.88
N TRP A 167 1.39 20.06 11.81
CA TRP A 167 1.72 18.65 11.62
C TRP A 167 3.23 18.51 11.38
N ARG A 168 3.96 17.77 12.22
CA ARG A 168 5.41 17.58 11.99
C ARG A 168 5.65 16.56 10.87
N MET A 169 5.56 17.02 9.63
CA MET A 169 5.70 16.23 8.42
C MET A 169 7.17 16.19 7.99
N GLY A 170 7.77 15.01 7.96
CA GLY A 170 9.09 14.80 7.40
C GLY A 170 9.01 14.52 5.90
N SER A 171 9.66 15.36 5.10
CA SER A 171 9.89 15.04 3.69
C SER A 171 11.11 14.12 3.59
N THR A 172 10.88 12.82 3.60
CA THR A 172 11.90 11.83 3.18
C THR A 172 11.29 10.98 2.08
N ALA A 173 11.83 11.08 0.88
CA ALA A 173 11.49 10.17 -0.20
C ALA A 173 11.99 8.78 0.19
N VAL A 174 11.07 7.90 0.59
CA VAL A 174 11.34 6.47 0.71
C VAL A 174 10.98 5.85 -0.62
N ASP A 175 11.99 5.39 -1.35
CA ASP A 175 11.82 4.65 -2.59
C ASP A 175 11.45 3.21 -2.25
N SER A 176 10.18 2.99 -1.94
CA SER A 176 9.59 1.66 -1.80
C SER A 176 8.52 1.50 -2.87
N GLY A 177 8.90 0.86 -3.98
CA GLY A 177 7.97 0.39 -5.00
C GLY A 177 7.03 -0.66 -4.39
N ALA A 178 5.84 -0.24 -4.01
CA ALA A 178 4.70 -1.11 -3.74
C ALA A 178 3.43 -0.31 -3.98
N SER A 179 2.49 -0.87 -4.74
CA SER A 179 1.13 -0.33 -4.95
C SER A 179 0.45 -0.01 -3.62
N ILE A 180 -0.28 1.09 -3.60
CA ILE A 180 -0.47 1.90 -2.38
C ILE A 180 -1.90 1.82 -1.87
N SER A 181 -2.09 1.27 -0.66
CA SER A 181 -3.34 1.36 0.12
C SER A 181 -3.12 1.26 1.64
N TRP A 182 -1.87 1.28 2.12
CA TRP A 182 -1.53 0.86 3.48
C TRP A 182 -0.99 2.03 4.33
N ILE A 183 -1.65 2.29 5.46
CA ILE A 183 -1.08 3.09 6.55
C ILE A 183 -0.36 2.13 7.50
N ILE A 184 0.91 2.36 7.81
CA ILE A 184 1.64 1.50 8.76
C ILE A 184 1.40 2.02 10.17
N VAL A 185 0.61 1.27 10.93
CA VAL A 185 0.45 1.46 12.36
C VAL A 185 1.09 0.26 13.03
N ASP A 186 2.16 0.49 13.79
CA ASP A 186 2.75 -0.56 14.62
C ASP A 186 3.17 -1.83 13.82
N GLN A 187 3.91 -1.61 12.72
CA GLN A 187 4.39 -2.67 11.81
C GLN A 187 3.29 -3.43 11.07
N VAL A 188 2.02 -3.01 11.17
CA VAL A 188 0.90 -3.59 10.44
C VAL A 188 0.36 -2.58 9.43
N GLY A 189 0.20 -3.02 8.18
CA GLY A 189 -0.50 -2.26 7.16
C GLY A 189 -2.00 -2.23 7.46
N VAL A 190 -2.59 -1.04 7.44
CA VAL A 190 -4.03 -0.83 7.57
C VAL A 190 -4.59 -0.39 6.22
N GLU A 191 -5.53 -1.17 5.69
CA GLU A 191 -6.27 -0.82 4.48
C GLU A 191 -7.38 0.17 4.84
N VAL A 192 -7.43 1.29 4.12
CA VAL A 192 -8.50 2.28 4.27
C VAL A 192 -9.59 1.99 3.25
N GLU A 193 -10.80 1.79 3.73
CA GLU A 193 -11.96 1.58 2.87
C GLU A 193 -12.23 2.84 2.03
N LYS A 194 -12.21 2.65 0.71
CA LYS A 194 -12.58 3.65 -0.29
C LYS A 194 -14.04 3.50 -0.69
N ARG A 195 -14.69 4.62 -1.00
CA ARG A 195 -16.02 4.68 -1.60
C ARG A 195 -16.00 4.11 -3.03
N GLU A 196 -17.16 4.06 -3.68
CA GLU A 196 -17.28 3.51 -5.04
C GLU A 196 -16.48 4.29 -6.09
N ASP A 197 -16.32 5.60 -5.87
CA ASP A 197 -15.47 6.51 -6.66
C ASP A 197 -13.96 6.31 -6.44
N GLY A 198 -13.55 5.45 -5.51
CA GLY A 198 -12.16 5.20 -5.19
C GLY A 198 -11.52 6.19 -4.22
N LEU A 199 -12.33 7.08 -3.63
CA LEU A 199 -11.87 8.08 -2.67
C LEU A 199 -12.14 7.64 -1.23
N PHE A 200 -11.24 7.96 -0.30
CA PHE A 200 -11.43 7.82 1.15
C PHE A 200 -11.81 9.15 1.79
N THR A 201 -12.27 9.14 3.03
CA THR A 201 -12.46 10.39 3.81
C THR A 201 -11.76 10.30 5.15
N LYS A 202 -11.62 11.44 5.83
CA LYS A 202 -11.07 11.50 7.19
C LYS A 202 -11.78 10.55 8.14
N GLU A 203 -13.10 10.37 7.98
CA GLU A 203 -13.87 9.41 8.81
C GLU A 203 -13.47 7.97 8.51
N THR A 204 -13.25 7.60 7.24
CA THR A 204 -12.84 6.23 6.90
C THR A 204 -11.40 5.96 7.32
N VAL A 205 -10.50 6.93 7.17
CA VAL A 205 -9.12 6.88 7.69
C VAL A 205 -9.13 6.71 9.21
N PHE A 206 -9.86 7.57 9.93
CA PHE A 206 -9.99 7.51 11.39
C PHE A 206 -10.52 6.14 11.84
N LYS A 207 -11.60 5.67 11.22
CA LYS A 207 -12.21 4.38 11.53
C LYS A 207 -11.24 3.22 11.30
N ALA A 208 -10.51 3.23 10.20
CA ALA A 208 -9.52 2.19 9.88
C ALA A 208 -8.43 2.10 10.96
N VAL A 209 -7.83 3.25 11.31
CA VAL A 209 -6.78 3.31 12.35
C VAL A 209 -7.31 2.89 13.73
N ARG A 210 -8.52 3.34 14.10
CA ARG A 210 -9.13 2.98 15.40
C ARG A 210 -9.48 1.51 15.51
N THR A 211 -9.97 0.91 14.44
CA THR A 211 -10.32 -0.52 14.41
C THR A 211 -9.10 -1.39 14.71
N MET A 212 -7.93 -0.99 14.18
CA MET A 212 -6.67 -1.69 14.44
C MET A 212 -6.19 -1.56 15.89
N GLN A 213 -6.31 -0.37 16.48
CA GLN A 213 -6.01 -0.19 17.91
C GLN A 213 -6.88 -1.10 18.79
N TRP A 214 -8.17 -1.21 18.47
CA TRP A 214 -9.08 -2.07 19.20
C TRP A 214 -8.68 -3.54 19.12
N ARG A 215 -8.43 -4.06 17.91
CA ARG A 215 -7.98 -5.44 17.69
C ARG A 215 -6.72 -5.79 18.48
N LYS A 216 -5.74 -4.87 18.54
CA LYS A 216 -4.53 -5.09 19.33
C LYS A 216 -4.81 -5.13 20.84
N ARG A 217 -5.67 -4.25 21.36
CA ARG A 217 -6.04 -4.28 22.79
C ARG A 217 -6.73 -5.58 23.18
N VAL A 218 -7.60 -6.10 22.31
CA VAL A 218 -8.27 -7.39 22.53
C VAL A 218 -7.25 -8.53 22.54
N SER A 219 -6.37 -8.58 21.54
CA SER A 219 -5.33 -9.62 21.46
C SER A 219 -4.34 -9.60 22.64
N LEU A 220 -3.98 -8.42 23.14
CA LEU A 220 -3.14 -8.27 24.34
C LEU A 220 -3.88 -8.65 25.64
N ALA A 221 -5.21 -8.44 25.69
CA ALA A 221 -6.01 -8.86 26.84
C ALA A 221 -6.12 -10.39 26.92
N GLU A 222 -6.37 -11.06 25.78
CA GLU A 222 -6.47 -12.53 25.69
C GLU A 222 -5.16 -13.25 26.02
N THR A 223 -4.01 -12.61 25.83
CA THR A 223 -2.69 -13.17 26.16
C THR A 223 -2.24 -12.91 27.60
N SER A 224 -3.05 -12.21 28.40
CA SER A 224 -2.71 -11.81 29.78
C SER A 224 -3.52 -12.52 30.87
N GLU A 225 -4.23 -13.61 30.55
CA GLU A 225 -4.87 -14.42 31.60
C GLU A 225 -3.84 -14.94 32.61
N PRO A 226 -4.09 -14.79 33.94
CA PRO A 226 -3.13 -15.17 34.94
C PRO A 226 -2.98 -16.69 34.98
N THR A 227 -1.74 -17.16 34.85
CA THR A 227 -1.36 -18.53 35.19
C THR A 227 -1.74 -18.77 36.65
N VAL A 228 -2.86 -19.44 36.89
CA VAL A 228 -3.22 -19.94 38.21
C VAL A 228 -2.17 -20.99 38.56
N GLN A 229 -1.21 -20.60 39.39
CA GLN A 229 -0.28 -21.54 40.01
C GLN A 229 -1.08 -22.40 40.99
N ASN A 230 -1.25 -23.67 40.64
CA ASN A 230 -1.66 -24.74 41.55
C ASN A 230 -0.47 -25.22 42.37
#